data_AF-A0A0F8PDB0-F1
#
_entry.id   AF-A0A0F8PDB0-F1
#
_cell.length_a   1.000
_cell.length_b   1.000
_cell.length_c   1.000
_cell.angle_alpha   90.00
_cell.angle_beta   90.00
_cell.angle_gamma   90.00
#
_symmetry.space_group_name_H-M   'P 1'
#
loop_
_entity.id
_entity.type
_entity.pdbx_description
1 polymer ?
#
loop_
_entity_poly.entity_id
_entity_poly.type
_entity_poly.pdbx_seq_one_letter_code
_entity_poly.pdbx_strand_id
1 'polypeptide(L)'
;MTERPSNRPGKAEPWPKQHRKLTMQLSPSDRIFFRSVNARGYPAGVGAGNVGKACMVIMGHKEIEDLEKVQTFRDIEEFAGSSVVLDPDDVIFSSMIDSAGAPFSVGTPNKGKDVTIIVYGEEEA
;
A
#
# COMPACT_ATOMS: atom_id res chain seq x y z
N MET A 1 -28.86 10.70 18.68
CA MET A 1 -27.97 11.52 17.82
C MET A 1 -27.34 10.57 16.83
N THR A 2 -27.71 10.65 15.55
CA THR A 2 -26.99 9.93 14.50
C THR A 2 -25.78 10.77 14.14
N GLU A 3 -24.60 10.35 14.59
CA GLU A 3 -23.35 10.93 14.10
C GLU A 3 -23.34 10.78 12.58
N ARG A 4 -23.31 11.91 11.87
CA ARG A 4 -23.07 11.90 10.43
C ARG A 4 -21.72 11.23 10.19
N PRO A 5 -21.61 10.26 9.27
CA PRO A 5 -20.31 9.70 8.92
C PRO A 5 -19.37 10.84 8.52
N SER A 6 -18.18 10.83 9.11
CA SER A 6 -17.18 11.87 8.90
C SER A 6 -16.81 11.93 7.41
N ASN A 7 -17.10 13.05 6.75
CA ASN A 7 -16.63 13.38 5.39
C ASN A 7 -15.12 13.68 5.32
N ARG A 8 -14.33 13.37 6.36
CA ARG A 8 -12.88 13.48 6.28
C ARG A 8 -12.39 12.35 5.36
N PRO A 9 -11.60 12.65 4.32
CA PRO A 9 -10.87 11.61 3.61
C PRO A 9 -10.11 10.79 4.65
N GLY A 10 -10.16 9.46 4.55
CA GLY A 10 -9.30 8.62 5.37
C GLY A 10 -7.85 9.09 5.25
N LYS A 11 -7.11 9.02 6.33
CA LYS A 11 -5.67 9.27 6.31
C LYS A 11 -4.96 7.94 6.44
N ALA A 12 -3.84 7.79 5.74
CA ALA A 12 -2.96 6.68 6.00
C ALA A 12 -2.39 6.81 7.42
N GLU A 13 -2.38 5.73 8.17
CA GLU A 13 -1.87 5.66 9.54
C GLU A 13 -0.39 5.29 9.50
N PRO A 14 0.52 6.15 9.98
CA PRO A 14 1.94 5.84 9.99
C PRO A 14 2.25 4.76 11.02
N TRP A 15 3.13 3.83 10.66
CA TRP A 15 3.70 2.88 11.60
C TRP A 15 4.65 3.57 12.58
N PRO A 16 4.91 2.97 13.77
CA PRO A 16 5.92 3.47 14.69
C PRO A 16 7.29 3.53 14.01
N LYS A 17 7.98 4.67 14.10
CA LYS A 17 9.32 4.88 13.49
C LYS A 17 10.42 3.97 14.06
N GLN A 18 10.16 3.30 15.18
CA GLN A 18 11.08 2.36 15.79
C GLN A 18 10.47 0.98 15.72
N HIS A 19 10.66 0.31 14.60
CA HIS A 19 10.45 -1.13 14.49
C HIS A 19 11.79 -1.83 14.24
N ARG A 20 11.87 -3.11 14.60
CA ARG A 20 13.00 -3.95 14.24
C ARG A 20 12.83 -4.41 12.79
N LYS A 21 13.90 -4.96 12.21
CA LYS A 21 13.81 -5.72 10.97
C LYS A 21 12.76 -6.82 11.14
N LEU A 22 11.79 -6.88 10.24
CA LEU A 22 10.69 -7.84 10.28
C LEU A 22 10.45 -8.42 8.89
N THR A 23 10.31 -9.74 8.80
CA THR A 23 9.85 -10.38 7.57
C THR A 23 8.36 -10.63 7.69
N MET A 24 7.57 -9.96 6.86
CA MET A 24 6.13 -10.17 6.76
C MET A 24 5.86 -11.21 5.67
N GLN A 25 5.18 -12.29 6.03
CA GLN A 25 4.72 -13.29 5.08
C GLN A 25 3.50 -12.75 4.32
N LEU A 26 3.44 -13.00 3.02
CA LEU A 26 2.35 -12.57 2.16
C LEU A 26 1.45 -13.75 1.80
N SER A 27 0.15 -13.49 1.76
CA SER A 27 -0.81 -14.47 1.29
C SER A 27 -0.78 -14.56 -0.24
N PRO A 28 -1.09 -15.72 -0.85
CA PRO A 28 -1.16 -15.85 -2.30
C PRO A 28 -2.18 -14.91 -2.99
N SER A 29 -3.14 -14.40 -2.23
CA SER A 29 -4.14 -13.42 -2.68
C SER A 29 -3.66 -11.97 -2.56
N ASP A 30 -2.58 -11.70 -1.85
CA ASP A 30 -2.00 -10.37 -1.71
C ASP A 30 -1.39 -9.92 -3.04
N ARG A 31 -1.48 -8.62 -3.31
CA ARG A 31 -0.97 -8.03 -4.56
C ARG A 31 -0.06 -6.88 -4.25
N ILE A 32 1.09 -6.86 -4.94
CA ILE A 32 2.15 -5.89 -4.78
C ILE A 32 2.15 -4.96 -5.99
N PHE A 33 2.20 -3.66 -5.74
CA PHE A 33 2.24 -2.63 -6.76
C PHE A 33 3.43 -1.70 -6.50
N PHE A 34 4.24 -1.46 -7.53
CA PHE A 34 5.28 -0.45 -7.48
C PHE A 34 4.77 0.85 -8.09
N ARG A 35 4.61 1.87 -7.24
CA ARG A 35 4.02 3.16 -7.58
C ARG A 35 4.90 4.30 -7.11
N SER A 36 4.48 5.53 -7.37
CA SER A 36 5.10 6.75 -6.86
C SER A 36 4.07 7.65 -6.18
N VAL A 37 4.54 8.54 -5.31
CA VAL A 37 3.70 9.54 -4.64
C VAL A 37 3.61 10.81 -5.48
N ASN A 38 2.40 11.27 -5.76
CA ASN A 38 2.18 12.48 -6.55
C ASN A 38 2.51 13.77 -5.78
N ALA A 39 2.37 14.92 -6.46
CA ALA A 39 2.67 16.23 -5.91
C ALA A 39 1.88 16.62 -4.65
N ARG A 40 0.73 15.98 -4.42
CA ARG A 40 -0.16 16.23 -3.28
C ARG A 40 0.05 15.22 -2.13
N GLY A 41 1.01 14.30 -2.25
CA GLY A 41 1.27 13.30 -1.21
C GLY A 41 0.35 12.09 -1.27
N TYR A 42 -0.25 11.78 -2.43
CA TYR A 42 -1.05 10.57 -2.63
C TYR A 42 -0.27 9.55 -3.46
N PRO A 43 -0.18 8.28 -3.03
CA PRO A 43 0.31 7.20 -3.88
C PRO A 43 -0.53 7.07 -5.15
N ALA A 44 0.10 6.71 -6.27
CA ALA A 44 -0.62 6.45 -7.51
C ALA A 44 -1.58 5.24 -7.38
N GLY A 45 -2.65 5.25 -8.19
CA GLY A 45 -3.73 4.28 -8.09
C GLY A 45 -3.30 2.83 -8.37
N VAL A 46 -3.94 1.90 -7.65
CA VAL A 46 -3.76 0.44 -7.74
C VAL A 46 -4.97 -0.26 -8.38
N GLY A 47 -5.87 0.51 -8.97
CA GLY A 47 -7.00 0.01 -9.76
C GLY A 47 -8.32 -0.09 -8.99
N ALA A 48 -9.44 0.07 -9.72
CA ALA A 48 -10.78 0.10 -9.16
C ALA A 48 -11.22 -1.24 -8.54
N GLY A 49 -10.61 -2.37 -8.94
CA GLY A 49 -10.88 -3.69 -8.35
C GLY A 49 -10.38 -3.86 -6.92
N ASN A 50 -9.61 -2.90 -6.40
CA ASN A 50 -9.06 -2.93 -5.04
C ASN A 50 -9.75 -1.94 -4.10
N VAL A 51 -10.77 -1.21 -4.56
CA VAL A 51 -11.52 -0.23 -3.75
C VAL A 51 -12.04 -0.89 -2.46
N GLY A 52 -11.81 -0.25 -1.32
CA GLY A 52 -12.24 -0.75 -0.02
C GLY A 52 -11.36 -1.82 0.60
N LYS A 53 -10.29 -2.28 -0.08
CA LYS A 53 -9.32 -3.21 0.52
C LYS A 53 -8.33 -2.48 1.42
N ALA A 54 -7.90 -3.17 2.46
CA ALA A 54 -6.78 -2.73 3.29
C ALA A 54 -5.47 -2.87 2.51
N CYS A 55 -4.54 -1.96 2.78
CA CYS A 55 -3.23 -1.98 2.16
C CYS A 55 -2.15 -1.41 3.08
N MET A 56 -0.91 -1.76 2.76
CA MET A 56 0.29 -1.19 3.33
C MET A 56 1.04 -0.41 2.26
N VAL A 57 1.52 0.79 2.59
CA VAL A 57 2.36 1.61 1.72
C VAL A 57 3.73 1.75 2.36
N ILE A 58 4.75 1.22 1.68
CA ILE A 58 6.13 1.17 2.15
C ILE A 58 6.97 2.11 1.30
N MET A 59 7.65 3.05 1.94
CA MET A 59 8.66 3.92 1.34
C MET A 59 10.03 3.54 1.86
N GLY A 60 10.92 3.12 0.98
CA GLY A 60 12.26 2.67 1.39
C GLY A 60 12.69 1.45 0.60
N HIS A 61 13.43 0.58 1.28
CA HIS A 61 14.06 -0.60 0.69
C HIS A 61 13.01 -1.63 0.27
N LYS A 62 13.35 -2.45 -0.74
CA LYS A 62 12.43 -3.41 -1.35
C LYS A 62 13.10 -4.77 -1.44
N GLU A 63 13.04 -5.52 -0.36
CA GLU A 63 13.40 -6.94 -0.34
C GLU A 63 12.12 -7.78 -0.32
N ILE A 64 11.76 -8.34 -1.48
CA ILE A 64 10.57 -9.19 -1.66
C ILE A 64 11.03 -10.53 -2.21
N GLU A 65 10.66 -11.61 -1.53
CA GLU A 65 10.97 -12.98 -1.97
C GLU A 65 9.94 -13.48 -2.99
N ASP A 66 10.41 -14.31 -3.94
CA ASP A 66 9.61 -14.93 -5.00
C ASP A 66 8.75 -13.95 -5.81
N LEU A 67 9.27 -12.73 -6.04
CA LEU A 67 8.56 -11.69 -6.77
C LEU A 67 8.26 -12.13 -8.21
N GLU A 68 6.99 -12.30 -8.53
CA GLU A 68 6.51 -12.65 -9.87
C GLU A 68 5.48 -11.65 -10.37
N LYS A 69 5.49 -11.40 -11.68
CA LYS A 69 4.52 -10.51 -12.32
C LYS A 69 3.26 -11.30 -12.66
N VAL A 70 2.14 -10.95 -12.03
CA VAL A 70 0.84 -11.63 -12.20
C VAL A 70 0.12 -11.11 -13.43
N GLN A 71 -0.02 -9.79 -13.55
CA GLN A 71 -0.71 -9.19 -14.68
C GLN A 71 -0.27 -7.75 -14.96
N THR A 72 -0.63 -7.26 -16.14
CA THR A 72 -0.56 -5.84 -16.48
C THR A 72 -1.86 -5.43 -17.11
N PHE A 73 -2.46 -4.38 -16.55
CA PHE A 73 -3.66 -3.79 -17.10
C PHE A 73 -3.46 -2.28 -17.27
N ARG A 74 -3.51 -1.84 -18.53
CA ARG A 74 -3.11 -0.47 -18.92
C ARG A 74 -1.67 -0.21 -18.42
N ASP A 75 -1.51 0.66 -17.43
CA ASP A 75 -0.23 1.06 -16.83
C ASP A 75 -0.11 0.58 -15.37
N ILE A 76 -0.96 -0.36 -14.95
CA ILE A 76 -0.93 -0.98 -13.63
C ILE A 76 -0.29 -2.35 -13.77
N GLU A 77 0.88 -2.53 -13.16
CA GLU A 77 1.52 -3.84 -13.02
C GLU A 77 1.21 -4.41 -11.64
N GLU A 78 0.77 -5.66 -11.62
CA GLU A 78 0.45 -6.42 -10.43
C GLU A 78 1.47 -7.53 -10.26
N PHE A 79 1.99 -7.65 -9.05
CA PHE A 79 2.95 -8.67 -8.67
C PHE A 79 2.43 -9.49 -7.48
N ALA A 80 2.94 -10.71 -7.37
CA ALA A 80 2.84 -11.56 -6.19
C ALA A 80 4.25 -11.79 -5.63
N GLY A 81 4.32 -12.16 -4.35
CA GLY A 81 5.55 -12.52 -3.67
C GLY A 81 5.22 -13.34 -2.43
N SER A 82 6.20 -14.06 -1.89
CA SER A 82 6.02 -14.92 -0.71
C SER A 82 6.24 -14.16 0.60
N SER A 83 7.17 -13.22 0.62
CA SER A 83 7.47 -12.41 1.80
C SER A 83 8.00 -11.04 1.44
N VAL A 84 7.88 -10.09 2.37
CA VAL A 84 8.53 -8.77 2.28
C VAL A 84 9.31 -8.51 3.56
N VAL A 85 10.52 -7.98 3.40
CA VAL A 85 11.35 -7.51 4.49
C VAL A 85 11.07 -6.03 4.73
N LEU A 86 10.79 -5.70 5.99
CA LEU A 86 10.57 -4.35 6.49
C LEU A 86 11.77 -3.97 7.38
N ASP A 87 12.59 -3.05 6.91
CA ASP A 87 13.77 -2.57 7.64
C ASP A 87 13.44 -1.36 8.54
N PRO A 88 14.14 -1.15 9.66
CA PRO A 88 13.86 -0.06 10.61
C PRO A 88 13.83 1.35 10.00
N ASP A 89 14.48 1.54 8.86
CA ASP A 89 14.56 2.83 8.15
C ASP A 89 13.40 3.04 7.16
N ASP A 90 12.57 2.02 6.92
CA ASP A 90 11.40 2.12 6.06
C ASP A 90 10.34 3.00 6.69
N VAL A 91 9.70 3.82 5.86
CA VAL A 91 8.54 4.60 6.27
C VAL A 91 7.29 3.88 5.80
N ILE A 92 6.58 3.29 6.74
CA ILE A 92 5.43 2.42 6.48
C ILE A 92 4.14 3.11 6.91
N PHE A 93 3.10 2.94 6.11
CA PHE A 93 1.75 3.38 6.41
C PHE A 93 0.74 2.26 6.20
N SER A 94 -0.20 2.12 7.12
CA SER A 94 -1.44 1.37 6.91
C SER A 94 -2.49 2.28 6.27
N SER A 95 -3.19 1.81 5.26
CA SER A 95 -4.21 2.59 4.55
C SER A 95 -5.32 1.69 4.02
N MET A 96 -6.41 2.30 3.58
CA MET A 96 -7.40 1.66 2.71
C MET A 96 -7.27 2.22 1.29
N ILE A 97 -7.79 1.49 0.32
CA ILE A 97 -7.97 1.99 -1.05
C ILE A 97 -9.29 2.76 -1.14
N ASP A 98 -9.21 4.02 -1.56
CA ASP A 98 -10.36 4.91 -1.70
C ASP A 98 -11.23 4.57 -2.92
N SER A 99 -12.32 5.32 -3.11
CA SER A 99 -13.25 5.11 -4.23
C SER A 99 -12.67 5.40 -5.61
N ALA A 100 -11.51 6.06 -5.70
CA ALA A 100 -10.78 6.28 -6.93
C ALA A 100 -9.78 5.13 -7.23
N GLY A 101 -9.69 4.12 -6.37
CA GLY A 101 -8.75 3.02 -6.51
C GLY A 101 -7.32 3.40 -6.11
N ALA A 102 -7.14 4.37 -5.21
CA ALA A 102 -5.83 4.81 -4.72
C ALA A 102 -5.73 4.72 -3.18
N PRO A 103 -4.54 4.44 -2.62
CA PRO A 103 -4.34 4.58 -1.18
C PRO A 103 -4.55 6.03 -0.72
N PHE A 104 -4.92 6.20 0.54
CA PHE A 104 -5.02 7.51 1.17
C PHE A 104 -3.65 8.22 1.24
N SER A 105 -3.70 9.53 1.48
CA SER A 105 -2.49 10.36 1.48
C SER A 105 -1.51 9.95 2.57
N VAL A 106 -0.24 9.85 2.17
CA VAL A 106 0.94 9.65 3.03
C VAL A 106 1.70 10.97 3.30
N GLY A 107 1.09 12.10 2.96
CA GLY A 107 1.62 13.45 3.19
C GLY A 107 2.54 13.99 2.08
N THR A 108 2.54 15.31 1.92
CA THR A 108 3.36 16.04 0.94
C THR A 108 4.88 15.90 1.12
N PRO A 109 5.46 15.67 2.33
CA PRO A 109 6.89 15.42 2.47
C PRO A 109 7.38 14.17 1.72
N ASN A 110 6.48 13.27 1.32
CA ASN A 110 6.79 12.05 0.59
C ASN A 110 6.59 12.18 -0.93
N LYS A 111 6.29 13.38 -1.44
CA LYS A 111 6.13 13.66 -2.87
C LYS A 111 7.33 13.13 -3.67
N GLY A 112 7.03 12.46 -4.78
CA GLY A 112 8.01 11.98 -5.75
C GLY A 112 8.78 10.73 -5.32
N LYS A 113 8.55 10.22 -4.11
CA LYS A 113 9.16 8.97 -3.66
C LYS A 113 8.47 7.78 -4.33
N ASP A 114 9.27 6.78 -4.66
CA ASP A 114 8.77 5.47 -5.03
C ASP A 114 8.23 4.76 -3.79
N VAL A 115 7.17 3.98 -3.99
CA VAL A 115 6.49 3.22 -2.96
C VAL A 115 6.23 1.80 -3.43
N THR A 116 6.22 0.88 -2.48
CA THR A 116 5.64 -0.45 -2.64
C THR A 116 4.31 -0.44 -1.92
N ILE A 117 3.25 -0.80 -2.64
CA ILE A 117 1.91 -0.91 -2.05
C ILE A 117 1.55 -2.39 -2.04
N ILE A 118 1.26 -2.91 -0.86
CA ILE A 118 0.77 -4.27 -0.67
C ILE A 118 -0.72 -4.15 -0.37
N VAL A 119 -1.55 -4.63 -1.29
CA VAL A 119 -3.00 -4.72 -1.11
C VAL A 119 -3.31 -6.11 -0.59
N TYR A 120 -3.96 -6.18 0.56
CA TYR A 120 -4.34 -7.45 1.15
C TYR A 120 -5.49 -8.09 0.36
N GLY A 121 -5.34 -9.37 0.04
CA GLY A 121 -6.44 -10.17 -0.51
C GLY A 121 -7.53 -10.40 0.54
N GLU A 122 -8.74 -10.72 0.09
CA GLU A 122 -9.73 -11.32 1.00
C GLU A 122 -9.26 -12.75 1.32
N GLU A 123 -9.19 -13.11 2.59
CA GLU A 123 -9.07 -14.52 2.98
C GLU A 123 -10.38 -15.22 2.58
N GLU A 124 -10.32 -16.23 1.71
CA GLU A 124 -11.40 -17.20 1.61
C GLU A 124 -11.46 -17.94 2.95
N ALA A 125 -12.50 -17.65 3.74
CA ALA A 125 -12.82 -18.33 4.99
C ALA A 125 -13.40 -19.73 4.75
#